data_AF-A0A9P5DSX3-F1
#
_entry.id   AF-A0A9P5DSX3-F1
#
_cell.length_a   1.000
_cell.length_b   1.000
_cell.length_c   1.000
_cell.angle_alpha   90.00
_cell.angle_beta   90.00
_cell.angle_gamma   90.00
#
_symmetry.space_group_name_H-M   'P 1'
#
loop_
_entity.id
_entity.type
_entity.pdbx_description
1 polymer ?
#
loop_
_entity_poly.entity_id
_entity_poly.type
_entity_poly.pdbx_seq_one_letter_code
_entity_poly.pdbx_strand_id
1 'polypeptide(L)'
;MASYYNTTSTYTSSPAFKRSRSIKSDHEIDLHGPIEVVGSVKSGSSINLTGDVIVREKVDAYGSLGLNGSIRCDGKVKAYGNIVVNGYTVANDKIKGCGKLRVLGTLQATDLEIYGNVSVTGLLKCRRLVVYGTLTLIGSDSSYYVEESEQVAGAVMMRETEPDWDW
;
A
#
# COMPACT_ATOMS: atom_id res chain seq x y z
N MET A 1 36.46 6.56 -49.19
CA MET A 1 36.70 6.82 -47.74
C MET A 1 35.37 6.66 -47.03
N ALA A 2 35.42 6.02 -45.87
CA ALA A 2 34.35 5.22 -45.27
C ALA A 2 33.10 5.99 -44.81
N SER A 3 31.97 5.30 -44.96
CA SER A 3 30.66 5.59 -44.39
C SER A 3 30.65 5.40 -42.87
N TYR A 4 29.95 6.28 -42.16
CA TYR A 4 29.47 5.97 -40.81
C TYR A 4 28.03 6.48 -40.66
N TYR A 5 27.08 5.55 -40.76
CA TYR A 5 25.77 5.72 -40.13
C TYR A 5 25.96 5.53 -38.63
N ASN A 6 25.53 6.50 -37.82
CA ASN A 6 25.39 6.29 -36.38
C ASN A 6 23.90 6.32 -36.03
N THR A 7 23.30 5.13 -35.99
CA THR A 7 21.96 4.91 -35.42
C THR A 7 22.10 4.80 -33.91
N THR A 8 21.80 5.87 -33.17
CA THR A 8 21.61 5.78 -31.71
C THR A 8 20.15 5.46 -31.41
N SER A 9 19.87 4.18 -31.27
CA SER A 9 18.76 3.66 -30.47
C SER A 9 19.15 3.76 -29.00
N THR A 10 18.51 4.58 -28.16
CA THR A 10 18.65 4.43 -26.71
C THR A 10 17.42 4.92 -25.92
N TYR A 11 16.66 3.92 -25.48
CA TYR A 11 16.02 3.75 -24.17
C TYR A 11 15.05 4.83 -23.66
N THR A 12 13.79 4.41 -23.58
CA THR A 12 12.71 4.96 -22.77
C THR A 12 13.21 5.55 -21.46
N SER A 13 13.06 6.87 -21.32
CA SER A 13 13.23 7.62 -20.09
C SER A 13 12.39 6.98 -18.98
N SER A 14 13.02 6.26 -18.05
CA SER A 14 12.39 5.99 -16.75
C SER A 14 11.95 7.32 -16.14
N PRO A 15 10.75 7.40 -15.51
CA PRO A 15 10.34 8.62 -14.83
C PRO A 15 11.42 9.01 -13.82
N ALA A 16 11.86 10.26 -13.87
CA ALA A 16 12.89 10.77 -12.98
C ALA A 16 12.30 10.92 -11.56
N PHE A 17 12.34 9.85 -10.77
CA PHE A 17 11.95 9.90 -9.37
C PHE A 17 12.91 10.82 -8.59
N LYS A 18 12.36 11.73 -7.79
CA LYS A 18 13.16 12.43 -6.77
C LYS A 18 13.68 11.37 -5.80
N ARG A 19 14.99 11.19 -5.72
CA ARG A 19 15.59 10.12 -4.89
C ARG A 19 15.95 10.64 -3.51
N SER A 20 15.45 9.97 -2.48
CA SER A 20 15.77 10.26 -1.08
C SER A 20 16.43 9.06 -0.40
N ARG A 21 17.25 9.33 0.61
CA ARG A 21 17.67 8.32 1.60
C ARG A 21 16.50 8.06 2.56
N SER A 22 16.73 7.48 3.74
CA SER A 22 15.69 7.34 4.75
C SER A 22 15.08 8.68 5.15
N ILE A 23 13.77 8.70 5.38
CA ILE A 23 13.02 9.85 5.87
C ILE A 23 12.50 9.49 7.26
N LYS A 24 12.78 10.32 8.26
CA LYS A 24 12.36 10.07 9.64
C LYS A 24 11.89 11.39 10.25
N SER A 25 10.76 11.37 10.94
CA SER A 25 10.20 12.52 11.65
C SER A 25 9.43 12.04 12.88
N ASP A 26 9.39 12.84 13.94
CA ASP A 26 8.47 12.60 15.07
C ASP A 26 7.05 13.10 14.75
N HIS A 27 6.91 13.92 13.72
CA HIS A 27 5.66 14.49 13.24
C HIS A 27 5.19 13.79 11.96
N GLU A 28 4.02 14.20 11.48
CA GLU A 28 3.45 13.72 10.23
C GLU A 28 4.43 13.86 9.05
N ILE A 29 4.39 12.89 8.13
CA ILE A 29 5.18 12.88 6.90
C ILE A 29 4.23 12.81 5.72
N ASP A 30 4.25 13.85 4.89
CA ASP A 30 3.58 13.87 3.59
C ASP A 30 4.62 13.76 2.48
N LEU A 31 4.53 12.69 1.68
CA LEU A 31 5.36 12.50 0.49
C LEU A 31 4.49 12.57 -0.76
N HIS A 32 4.87 13.46 -1.67
CA HIS A 32 4.24 13.62 -2.96
C HIS A 32 5.18 13.12 -4.06
N GLY A 33 4.68 12.18 -4.86
CA GLY A 33 5.37 11.60 -5.99
C GLY A 33 5.48 12.54 -7.20
N PRO A 34 6.36 12.24 -8.16
CA PRO A 34 7.18 11.02 -8.23
C PRO A 34 8.39 11.06 -7.29
N ILE A 35 8.46 10.14 -6.33
CA ILE A 35 9.57 10.03 -5.37
C ILE A 35 10.00 8.57 -5.13
N GLU A 36 11.30 8.34 -5.04
CA GLU A 36 11.90 7.06 -4.63
C GLU A 36 12.68 7.26 -3.32
N VAL A 37 12.26 6.56 -2.27
CA VAL A 37 12.95 6.49 -0.98
C VAL A 37 13.74 5.19 -0.94
N VAL A 38 15.06 5.29 -1.02
CA VAL A 38 15.96 4.13 -0.98
C VAL A 38 16.04 3.51 0.40
N GLY A 39 15.77 4.29 1.45
CA GLY A 39 15.73 3.81 2.82
C GLY A 39 14.32 3.70 3.38
N SER A 40 14.23 3.51 4.70
CA SER A 40 12.93 3.51 5.39
C SER A 40 12.27 4.89 5.49
N VAL A 41 10.93 4.93 5.46
CA VAL A 41 10.11 6.08 5.91
C VAL A 41 9.56 5.77 7.30
N LYS A 42 9.82 6.62 8.29
CA LYS A 42 9.33 6.43 9.66
C LYS A 42 8.76 7.72 10.23
N SER A 43 7.55 7.65 10.78
CA SER A 43 6.93 8.77 11.47
C SER A 43 6.53 8.38 12.90
N GLY A 44 6.79 9.28 13.86
CA GLY A 44 6.20 9.25 15.20
C GLY A 44 4.70 9.62 15.22
N SER A 45 4.14 9.96 14.06
CA SER A 45 2.74 10.26 13.81
C SER A 45 2.28 9.54 12.52
N SER A 46 1.39 10.15 11.74
CA SER A 46 0.86 9.62 10.49
C SER A 46 1.84 9.76 9.31
N ILE A 47 1.64 8.93 8.28
CA ILE A 47 2.34 9.04 6.99
C ILE A 47 1.29 9.09 5.88
N ASN A 48 1.39 10.06 4.98
CA ASN A 48 0.60 10.10 3.75
C ASN A 48 1.54 10.03 2.54
N LEU A 49 1.35 9.02 1.70
CA LEU A 49 2.06 8.85 0.44
C LEU A 49 1.08 9.11 -0.70
N THR A 50 1.36 10.11 -1.53
CA THR A 50 0.48 10.53 -2.63
C THR A 50 1.21 10.51 -3.97
N GLY A 51 0.58 9.98 -5.03
CA GLY A 51 1.14 9.90 -6.38
C GLY A 51 1.98 8.63 -6.60
N ASP A 52 3.04 8.72 -7.40
CA ASP A 52 3.97 7.61 -7.63
C ASP A 52 5.07 7.59 -6.57
N VAL A 53 4.98 6.66 -5.62
CA VAL A 53 5.94 6.55 -4.50
C VAL A 53 6.53 5.16 -4.42
N ILE A 54 7.86 5.08 -4.41
CA ILE A 54 8.60 3.83 -4.22
C ILE A 54 9.38 3.91 -2.91
N VAL A 55 9.18 2.94 -2.01
CA VAL A 55 9.97 2.78 -0.78
C VAL A 55 10.70 1.43 -0.85
N ARG A 56 12.02 1.45 -0.81
CA ARG A 56 12.86 0.24 -0.99
C ARG A 56 13.05 -0.57 0.28
N GLU A 57 12.84 0.04 1.44
CA GLU A 57 12.89 -0.65 2.72
C GLU A 57 11.50 -0.69 3.35
N LYS A 58 11.34 -0.14 4.55
CA LYS A 58 10.10 -0.22 5.33
C LYS A 58 9.41 1.12 5.49
N VAL A 59 8.09 1.06 5.66
CA VAL A 59 7.24 2.18 6.08
C VAL A 59 6.73 1.89 7.49
N ASP A 60 6.96 2.79 8.43
CA ASP A 60 6.58 2.62 9.84
C ASP A 60 5.88 3.91 10.34
N ALA A 61 4.55 3.87 10.41
CA ALA A 61 3.72 4.95 10.92
C ALA A 61 3.22 4.62 12.33
N TYR A 62 3.50 5.47 13.31
CA TYR A 62 2.90 5.34 14.64
C TYR A 62 1.42 5.79 14.65
N GLY A 63 1.04 6.68 13.73
CA GLY A 63 -0.33 7.07 13.46
C GLY A 63 -0.95 6.28 12.33
N SER A 64 -1.83 6.95 11.57
CA SER A 64 -2.47 6.39 10.39
C SER A 64 -1.53 6.39 9.18
N LEU A 65 -1.82 5.52 8.22
CA LEU A 65 -1.08 5.43 6.96
C LEU A 65 -2.04 5.63 5.78
N GLY A 66 -1.89 6.74 5.07
CA GLY A 66 -2.59 7.02 3.82
C GLY A 66 -1.73 6.68 2.61
N LEU A 67 -2.22 5.83 1.72
CA LEU A 67 -1.57 5.42 0.48
C LEU A 67 -2.47 5.79 -0.68
N ASN A 68 -2.18 6.90 -1.36
CA ASN A 68 -3.01 7.45 -2.44
C ASN A 68 -2.22 7.48 -3.76
N GLY A 69 -2.69 6.78 -4.79
CA GLY A 69 -2.03 6.69 -6.09
C GLY A 69 -1.36 5.35 -6.32
N SER A 70 -0.12 5.36 -6.82
CA SER A 70 0.64 4.17 -7.21
C SER A 70 1.83 4.01 -6.27
N ILE A 71 1.67 3.14 -5.28
CA ILE A 71 2.62 2.99 -4.18
C ILE A 71 3.26 1.61 -4.23
N ARG A 72 4.58 1.54 -4.21
CA ARG A 72 5.34 0.30 -4.07
C ARG A 72 6.21 0.35 -2.82
N CYS A 73 6.10 -0.66 -1.97
CA CYS A 73 7.00 -0.88 -0.84
C CYS A 73 7.65 -2.25 -0.98
N ASP A 74 8.98 -2.30 -1.05
CA ASP A 74 9.71 -3.56 -1.20
C ASP A 74 9.83 -4.31 0.15
N GLY A 75 9.82 -3.58 1.27
CA GLY A 75 9.83 -4.17 2.61
C GLY A 75 8.51 -4.01 3.37
N LYS A 76 8.59 -4.20 4.68
CA LYS A 76 7.43 -4.18 5.57
C LYS A 76 6.75 -2.81 5.66
N VAL A 77 5.44 -2.80 5.57
CA VAL A 77 4.57 -1.67 5.88
C VAL A 77 3.91 -1.91 7.23
N LYS A 78 4.04 -0.94 8.14
CA LYS A 78 3.45 -1.01 9.46
C LYS A 78 2.74 0.31 9.80
N ALA A 79 1.52 0.19 10.31
CA ALA A 79 0.79 1.31 10.89
C ALA A 79 0.16 0.88 12.21
N TYR A 80 0.29 1.72 13.23
CA TYR A 80 -0.42 1.51 14.50
C TYR A 80 -1.83 2.10 14.47
N GLY A 81 -2.09 3.10 13.62
CA GLY A 81 -3.43 3.60 13.32
C GLY A 81 -4.10 2.85 12.16
N ASN A 82 -5.04 3.53 11.52
CA ASN A 82 -5.77 3.01 10.36
C ASN A 82 -4.89 3.05 9.11
N ILE A 83 -5.08 2.09 8.21
CA ILE A 83 -4.46 2.09 6.89
C ILE A 83 -5.54 2.36 5.85
N VAL A 84 -5.33 3.36 5.00
CA VAL A 84 -6.22 3.66 3.89
C VAL A 84 -5.43 3.55 2.60
N VAL A 85 -5.88 2.66 1.72
CA VAL A 85 -5.34 2.48 0.37
C VAL A 85 -6.34 3.05 -0.61
N ASN A 86 -5.92 4.00 -1.43
CA ASN A 86 -6.68 4.57 -2.53
C ASN A 86 -5.84 4.49 -3.81
N GLY A 87 -6.24 3.68 -4.78
CA GLY A 87 -5.48 3.43 -6.00
C GLY A 87 -4.81 2.06 -6.00
N TYR A 88 -3.54 1.99 -6.40
CA TYR A 88 -2.78 0.75 -6.58
C TYR A 88 -1.60 0.70 -5.61
N THR A 89 -1.62 -0.25 -4.67
CA THR A 89 -0.53 -0.45 -3.71
C THR A 89 0.01 -1.87 -3.79
N VAL A 90 1.34 -2.00 -3.83
CA VAL A 90 2.06 -3.27 -3.75
C VAL A 90 3.03 -3.25 -2.58
N ALA A 91 2.91 -4.21 -1.67
CA ALA A 91 3.87 -4.48 -0.62
C ALA A 91 4.48 -5.87 -0.84
N ASN A 92 5.77 -5.94 -1.20
CA ASN A 92 6.41 -7.21 -1.54
C ASN A 92 6.70 -8.11 -0.33
N ASP A 93 6.65 -7.55 0.87
CA ASP A 93 6.81 -8.25 2.13
C ASP A 93 5.47 -8.26 2.89
N LYS A 94 5.42 -7.61 4.06
CA LYS A 94 4.28 -7.69 4.98
C LYS A 94 3.62 -6.34 5.18
N ILE A 95 2.29 -6.33 5.23
CA ILE A 95 1.50 -5.22 5.76
C ILE A 95 0.97 -5.63 7.14
N LYS A 96 1.30 -4.84 8.17
CA LYS A 96 0.76 -5.02 9.52
C LYS A 96 0.06 -3.74 9.98
N GLY A 97 -1.24 -3.83 10.22
CA GLY A 97 -2.08 -2.74 10.72
C GLY A 97 -2.66 -3.07 12.09
N CYS A 98 -2.52 -2.18 13.06
CA CYS A 98 -3.20 -2.33 14.35
C CYS A 98 -4.64 -1.76 14.33
N GLY A 99 -4.94 -0.82 13.43
CA GLY A 99 -6.28 -0.25 13.24
C GLY A 99 -7.11 -0.94 12.15
N LYS A 100 -8.10 -0.21 11.63
CA LYS A 100 -8.91 -0.61 10.47
C LYS A 100 -8.05 -0.54 9.19
N LEU A 101 -8.31 -1.43 8.23
CA LEU A 101 -7.78 -1.33 6.86
C LEU A 101 -8.92 -1.05 5.90
N ARG A 102 -8.79 0.01 5.10
CA ARG A 102 -9.72 0.32 4.01
C ARG A 102 -8.98 0.29 2.68
N VAL A 103 -9.48 -0.48 1.73
CA VAL A 103 -8.95 -0.58 0.37
C VAL A 103 -9.98 -0.05 -0.61
N LEU A 104 -9.62 1.01 -1.32
CA LEU A 104 -10.34 1.62 -2.42
C LEU A 104 -9.47 1.47 -3.68
N GLY A 105 -9.69 0.41 -4.46
CA GLY A 105 -8.83 0.07 -5.59
C GLY A 105 -8.16 -1.28 -5.40
N THR A 106 -6.83 -1.37 -5.60
CA THR A 106 -6.08 -2.63 -5.55
C THR A 106 -4.99 -2.59 -4.49
N LEU A 107 -5.01 -3.58 -3.61
CA LEU A 107 -3.94 -3.85 -2.66
C LEU A 107 -3.36 -5.24 -2.90
N GLN A 108 -2.05 -5.32 -3.15
CA GLN A 108 -1.30 -6.58 -3.22
C GLN A 108 -0.27 -6.63 -2.10
N ALA A 109 -0.24 -7.71 -1.33
CA ALA A 109 0.73 -7.93 -0.27
C ALA A 109 1.17 -9.41 -0.24
N THR A 110 2.40 -9.72 0.16
CA THR A 110 2.74 -11.13 0.45
C THR A 110 1.99 -11.58 1.71
N ASP A 111 2.23 -10.90 2.83
CA ASP A 111 1.54 -11.16 4.09
C ASP A 111 0.68 -9.96 4.50
N LEU A 112 -0.59 -10.20 4.83
CA LEU A 112 -1.49 -9.18 5.37
C LEU A 112 -1.95 -9.58 6.77
N GLU A 113 -1.62 -8.76 7.78
CA GLU A 113 -1.99 -8.99 9.18
C GLU A 113 -2.65 -7.73 9.76
N ILE A 114 -3.98 -7.78 9.96
CA ILE A 114 -4.76 -6.64 10.42
C ILE A 114 -5.47 -6.98 11.74
N TYR A 115 -5.28 -6.15 12.76
CA TYR A 115 -5.91 -6.33 14.07
C TYR A 115 -7.29 -5.64 14.22
N GLY A 116 -7.74 -4.93 13.19
CA GLY A 116 -9.07 -4.34 13.10
C GLY A 116 -9.90 -4.90 11.95
N ASN A 117 -10.98 -4.18 11.63
CA ASN A 117 -11.85 -4.53 10.50
C ASN A 117 -11.17 -4.18 9.17
N VAL A 118 -11.41 -5.02 8.16
CA VAL A 118 -10.95 -4.83 6.79
C VAL A 118 -12.15 -4.57 5.90
N SER A 119 -12.13 -3.47 5.17
CA SER A 119 -13.13 -3.11 4.16
C SER A 119 -12.47 -3.01 2.79
N VAL A 120 -13.00 -3.72 1.81
CA VAL A 120 -12.45 -3.76 0.44
C VAL A 120 -13.51 -3.34 -0.56
N THR A 121 -13.25 -2.23 -1.23
CA THR A 121 -13.95 -1.76 -2.42
C THR A 121 -12.97 -1.85 -3.59
N GLY A 122 -12.96 -2.98 -4.28
CA GLY A 122 -11.99 -3.34 -5.32
C GLY A 122 -11.33 -4.70 -5.06
N LEU A 123 -10.03 -4.80 -5.29
CA LEU A 123 -9.28 -6.06 -5.25
C LEU A 123 -8.27 -6.08 -4.09
N LEU A 124 -8.34 -7.12 -3.26
CA LEU A 124 -7.32 -7.46 -2.28
C LEU A 124 -6.64 -8.77 -2.66
N LYS A 125 -5.34 -8.75 -2.99
CA LYS A 125 -4.57 -9.97 -3.26
C LYS A 125 -3.49 -10.17 -2.21
N CYS A 126 -3.44 -11.35 -1.61
CA CYS A 126 -2.27 -11.71 -0.79
C CYS A 126 -1.95 -13.20 -0.79
N ARG A 127 -0.76 -13.55 -0.30
CA ARG A 127 -0.39 -14.95 -0.09
C ARG A 127 -0.96 -15.47 1.22
N ARG A 128 -0.83 -14.69 2.28
CA ARG A 128 -1.36 -15.00 3.61
C ARG A 128 -2.19 -13.86 4.17
N LEU A 129 -3.40 -14.19 4.61
CA LEU A 129 -4.34 -13.25 5.20
C LEU A 129 -4.62 -13.62 6.66
N VAL A 130 -4.40 -12.68 7.57
CA VAL A 130 -4.80 -12.77 8.98
C VAL A 130 -5.53 -11.49 9.36
N VAL A 131 -6.79 -11.63 9.74
CA VAL A 131 -7.67 -10.53 10.15
C VAL A 131 -8.29 -10.88 11.50
N TYR A 132 -8.00 -10.10 12.53
CA TYR A 132 -8.59 -10.29 13.86
C TYR A 132 -9.93 -9.56 14.05
N GLY A 133 -10.40 -8.85 13.03
CA GLY A 133 -11.74 -8.24 12.95
C GLY A 133 -12.62 -8.91 11.89
N THR A 134 -13.55 -8.14 11.33
CA THR A 134 -14.36 -8.56 10.18
C THR A 134 -13.67 -8.25 8.85
N LEU A 135 -14.00 -9.01 7.81
CA LEU A 135 -13.64 -8.70 6.42
C LEU A 135 -14.92 -8.41 5.65
N THR A 136 -15.05 -7.20 5.10
CA THR A 136 -16.23 -6.76 4.36
C THR A 136 -15.82 -6.37 2.94
N LEU A 137 -16.41 -7.03 1.95
CA LEU A 137 -16.36 -6.63 0.55
C LEU A 137 -17.53 -5.69 0.27
N ILE A 138 -17.28 -4.57 -0.41
CA ILE A 138 -18.31 -3.58 -0.73
C ILE A 138 -18.43 -3.43 -2.25
N GLY A 139 -19.62 -3.67 -2.79
CA GLY A 139 -19.92 -3.66 -4.22
C GLY A 139 -19.74 -5.03 -4.86
N SER A 140 -20.52 -5.29 -5.92
CA SER A 140 -20.53 -6.55 -6.68
C SER A 140 -19.19 -6.94 -7.27
N ASP A 141 -18.37 -5.95 -7.62
CA ASP A 141 -17.08 -6.13 -8.29
C ASP A 141 -15.90 -6.28 -7.32
N SER A 142 -16.17 -6.21 -6.01
CA SER A 142 -15.15 -6.33 -4.98
C SER A 142 -14.83 -7.78 -4.68
N SER A 143 -13.54 -8.08 -4.60
CA SER A 143 -13.04 -9.43 -4.36
C SER A 143 -11.75 -9.43 -3.58
N TYR A 144 -11.47 -10.56 -2.94
CA TYR A 144 -10.16 -10.83 -2.39
C TYR A 144 -9.68 -12.21 -2.81
N TYR A 145 -8.37 -12.38 -2.90
CA TYR A 145 -7.73 -13.63 -3.30
C TYR A 145 -6.55 -13.93 -2.36
N VAL A 146 -6.58 -15.12 -1.76
CA VAL A 146 -5.56 -15.60 -0.83
C VAL A 146 -4.92 -16.86 -1.40
N GLU A 147 -3.60 -16.87 -1.58
CA GLU A 147 -2.91 -18.00 -2.24
C GLU A 147 -2.63 -19.19 -1.30
N GLU A 148 -2.30 -18.96 -0.03
CA GLU A 148 -1.87 -20.04 0.88
C GLU A 148 -2.73 -20.21 2.13
N SER A 149 -2.93 -19.15 2.92
CA SER A 149 -3.59 -19.28 4.22
C SER A 149 -4.47 -18.09 4.52
N GLU A 150 -5.72 -18.36 4.89
CA GLU A 150 -6.69 -17.37 5.32
C GLU A 150 -7.13 -17.64 6.76
N GLN A 151 -7.09 -16.61 7.59
CA GLN A 151 -7.61 -16.61 8.95
C GLN A 151 -8.35 -15.29 9.20
N VAL A 152 -9.67 -15.34 9.26
CA VAL A 152 -10.51 -14.20 9.64
C VAL A 152 -11.24 -14.59 10.93
N ALA A 153 -10.99 -13.86 12.02
CA ALA A 153 -11.57 -14.16 13.33
C ALA A 153 -13.05 -13.73 13.41
N GLY A 154 -13.40 -12.63 12.75
CA GLY A 154 -14.77 -12.17 12.59
C GLY A 154 -15.44 -12.78 11.36
N ALA A 155 -16.58 -12.19 10.98
CA ALA A 155 -17.30 -12.60 9.80
C ALA A 155 -16.67 -12.04 8.51
N VAL A 156 -16.78 -12.83 7.43
CA VAL A 156 -16.54 -12.41 6.05
C VAL A 156 -17.90 -12.09 5.42
N MET A 157 -18.08 -10.87 4.91
CA MET A 157 -19.37 -10.39 4.39
C MET A 157 -19.20 -9.67 3.06
N MET A 158 -20.27 -9.65 2.27
CA MET A 158 -20.42 -8.80 1.09
C MET A 158 -21.57 -7.81 1.32
N ARG A 159 -21.38 -6.55 0.96
CA ARG A 159 -22.38 -5.48 1.06
C ARG A 159 -22.44 -4.70 -0.24
N GLU A 160 -23.61 -4.15 -0.58
CA GLU A 160 -23.74 -3.29 -1.76
C GLU A 160 -23.18 -1.88 -1.52
N THR A 161 -23.34 -1.36 -0.31
CA THR A 161 -22.91 -0.01 0.08
C THR A 161 -22.07 -0.03 1.35
N GLU A 162 -21.17 0.95 1.47
CA GLU A 162 -20.49 1.21 2.74
C GLU A 162 -21.53 1.61 3.80
N PRO A 163 -21.48 1.05 5.02
CA PRO A 163 -22.32 1.55 6.10
C PRO A 163 -21.95 2.99 6.45
N ASP A 164 -22.93 3.89 6.40
CA ASP A 164 -22.77 5.34 6.68
C ASP A 164 -22.29 5.66 8.12
N TRP A 165 -22.32 4.68 9.03
CA TRP A 165 -22.10 4.85 10.48
C TRP A 165 -20.72 4.45 10.98
N ASP A 166 -19.75 4.18 10.11
CA ASP A 166 -18.44 3.66 10.52
C ASP A 166 -17.28 4.41 9.86
N TRP A 167 -16.92 5.58 10.42
CA TRP A 167 -15.60 6.20 10.22
C TRP A 167 -14.87 6.31 11.55
#